data_AF-A0A832YBP9-F1
#
_entry.id   AF-A0A832YBP9-F1
#
_cell.length_a   1.000
_cell.length_b   1.000
_cell.length_c   1.000
_cell.angle_alpha   90.00
_cell.angle_beta   90.00
_cell.angle_gamma   90.00
#
_symmetry.space_group_name_H-M   'P 1'
#
loop_
_entity.id
_entity.type
_entity.pdbx_description
1 polymer ?
#
loop_
_entity_poly.entity_id
_entity_poly.type
_entity_poly.pdbx_seq_one_letter_code
_entity_poly.pdbx_strand_id
1 'polypeptide(L)'
;MRTIVLALILMIISPAFAGCVSEVDENHPFSGEWTAIGGTLMLFMEVDGVCSTEWNIINDTAENVNDCMAVSGIKTVSTFNYSFVGDVLFMQTTSILIEDSDGNTTTSDMSDITMCAAYVPRDMAPDESSWISEVNAVSWPSYCTEILGIST
;
A
#
# COMPACT_ATOMS: atom_id res chain seq x y z
N MET A 1 23.02 -21.09 -2.34
CA MET A 1 21.75 -20.85 -3.07
C MET A 1 20.93 -19.86 -2.26
N ARG A 2 21.14 -18.56 -2.43
CA ARG A 2 20.43 -17.47 -1.74
C ARG A 2 20.45 -16.26 -2.67
N THR A 3 19.72 -16.34 -3.78
CA THR A 3 19.73 -15.24 -4.77
C THR A 3 18.47 -15.14 -5.63
N ILE A 4 17.37 -15.83 -5.31
CA ILE A 4 16.20 -15.87 -6.21
C ILE A 4 14.89 -15.41 -5.54
N VAL A 5 14.82 -15.25 -4.21
CA VAL A 5 13.54 -14.98 -3.53
C VAL A 5 13.23 -13.48 -3.34
N LEU A 6 14.18 -12.57 -3.55
CA LEU A 6 13.93 -11.11 -3.41
C LEU A 6 13.30 -10.44 -4.66
N ALA A 7 13.15 -11.16 -5.77
CA ALA A 7 12.70 -10.56 -7.03
C ALA A 7 11.17 -10.53 -7.23
N LEU A 8 10.38 -11.03 -6.28
CA LEU A 8 8.92 -11.16 -6.43
C LEU A 8 8.07 -10.14 -5.66
N ILE A 9 8.67 -9.24 -4.88
CA ILE A 9 7.92 -8.32 -4.00
C ILE A 9 7.65 -6.94 -4.62
N LEU A 10 8.22 -6.60 -5.79
CA LEU A 10 8.07 -5.26 -6.39
C LEU A 10 7.81 -5.29 -7.90
N MET A 11 6.73 -5.92 -8.31
CA MET A 11 6.13 -5.66 -9.63
C MET A 11 4.68 -5.20 -9.45
N ILE A 12 4.50 -4.02 -8.84
CA ILE A 12 3.28 -3.24 -9.06
C ILE A 12 3.46 -2.61 -10.44
N ILE A 13 2.93 -3.29 -11.45
CA ILE A 13 2.79 -2.78 -12.81
C ILE A 13 1.93 -1.53 -12.67
N SER A 14 2.52 -0.33 -12.75
CA SER A 14 1.76 0.91 -12.89
C SER A 14 0.93 0.78 -14.16
N PRO A 15 -0.39 0.60 -14.07
CA PRO A 15 -1.18 0.51 -15.25
C PRO A 15 -1.46 1.95 -15.68
N ALA A 16 -1.02 2.29 -16.90
CA ALA A 16 -1.36 3.54 -17.55
C ALA A 16 -2.87 3.55 -17.90
N PHE A 17 -3.72 3.66 -16.88
CA PHE A 17 -5.14 3.92 -17.03
C PHE A 17 -5.44 5.32 -16.54
N ALA A 18 -6.34 5.99 -17.25
CA ALA A 18 -6.91 7.28 -16.87
C ALA A 18 -7.85 7.13 -15.66
N GLY A 19 -7.34 6.59 -14.55
CA GLY A 19 -7.99 6.69 -13.25
C GLY A 19 -7.89 8.14 -12.79
N CYS A 20 -9.03 8.78 -12.53
CA CYS A 20 -9.00 10.06 -11.84
C CYS A 20 -8.51 9.76 -10.41
N VAL A 21 -7.43 10.42 -9.98
CA VAL A 21 -7.10 10.50 -8.55
C VAL A 21 -8.32 11.15 -7.88
N SER A 22 -9.05 10.41 -7.04
CA SER A 22 -10.16 11.00 -6.28
C SER A 22 -9.60 12.03 -5.29
N GLU A 23 -10.39 13.05 -4.95
CA GLU A 23 -9.99 13.99 -3.90
C GLU A 23 -9.90 13.25 -2.55
N VAL A 24 -8.96 13.65 -1.69
CA VAL A 24 -8.90 13.13 -0.31
C VAL A 24 -10.18 13.51 0.41
N ASP A 25 -10.97 12.51 0.80
CA ASP A 25 -12.16 12.70 1.63
C ASP A 25 -12.29 11.59 2.70
N GLU A 26 -13.35 11.67 3.51
CA GLU A 26 -13.57 10.71 4.61
C GLU A 26 -13.77 9.26 4.12
N ASN A 27 -14.17 9.06 2.87
CA ASN A 27 -14.35 7.74 2.26
C ASN A 27 -13.09 7.30 1.49
N HIS A 28 -12.25 8.25 1.07
CA HIS A 28 -11.03 8.01 0.29
C HIS A 28 -9.79 8.65 0.94
N PRO A 29 -9.43 8.29 2.19
CA PRO A 29 -8.42 9.01 2.95
C PRO A 29 -6.99 8.83 2.41
N PHE A 30 -6.76 7.86 1.52
CA PHE A 30 -5.46 7.61 0.93
C PHE A 30 -5.30 8.23 -0.45
N SER A 31 -6.38 8.67 -1.10
CA SER A 31 -6.31 9.09 -2.49
C SER A 31 -5.33 10.23 -2.70
N GLY A 32 -4.43 10.09 -3.67
CA GLY A 32 -3.45 11.14 -3.92
C GLY A 32 -2.10 10.64 -4.38
N GLU A 33 -1.20 11.61 -4.50
CA GLU A 33 0.21 11.38 -4.78
C GLU A 33 1.01 11.34 -3.49
N TRP A 34 1.76 10.27 -3.32
CA TRP A 34 2.58 10.04 -2.14
C TRP A 34 4.00 9.73 -2.55
N THR A 35 4.94 10.08 -1.71
CA THR A 35 6.31 9.60 -1.78
C THR A 35 6.47 8.42 -0.84
N ALA A 36 7.02 7.34 -1.38
CA ALA A 36 7.38 6.13 -0.67
C ALA A 36 8.90 5.93 -0.65
N ILE A 37 9.34 4.77 -0.16
CA ILE A 37 10.75 4.34 -0.14
C ILE A 37 11.50 4.68 -1.43
N GLY A 38 12.73 5.19 -1.27
CA GLY A 38 13.60 5.59 -2.38
C GLY A 38 13.13 6.86 -3.11
N GLY A 39 12.20 7.63 -2.52
CA GLY A 39 11.63 8.82 -3.15
C GLY A 39 10.62 8.51 -4.26
N THR A 40 10.14 7.27 -4.32
CA THR A 40 9.29 6.76 -5.40
C THR A 40 7.89 7.35 -5.30
N LEU A 41 7.33 7.79 -6.43
CA LEU A 41 5.93 8.19 -6.52
C LEU A 41 5.04 6.95 -6.35
N MET A 42 4.17 6.99 -5.35
CA MET A 42 3.08 6.07 -5.14
C MET A 42 1.76 6.80 -5.36
N LEU A 43 0.89 6.20 -6.17
CA LEU A 43 -0.46 6.70 -6.39
C LEU A 43 -1.44 5.75 -5.73
N PHE A 44 -2.14 6.21 -4.71
CA PHE A 44 -3.34 5.53 -4.24
C PHE A 44 -4.49 6.03 -5.10
N MET A 45 -4.93 5.18 -6.02
CA MET A 45 -6.02 5.48 -6.93
C MET A 45 -7.05 4.36 -6.83
N GLU A 46 -8.30 4.76 -6.92
CA GLU A 46 -9.38 3.85 -7.21
C GLU A 46 -9.65 3.88 -8.70
N VAL A 47 -9.79 2.70 -9.28
CA VAL A 47 -10.03 2.54 -10.71
C VAL A 47 -11.20 1.60 -10.86
N ASP A 48 -12.24 2.05 -11.55
CA ASP A 48 -13.33 1.18 -12.01
C ASP A 48 -13.06 0.86 -13.49
N GLY A 49 -12.66 -0.37 -13.77
CA GLY A 49 -12.13 -0.79 -15.05
C GLY A 49 -12.11 -2.30 -15.23
N VAL A 50 -11.36 -2.79 -16.23
CA VAL A 50 -11.27 -4.24 -16.49
C VAL A 50 -10.53 -4.97 -15.36
N CYS A 51 -9.56 -4.30 -14.76
CA CYS A 51 -9.14 -4.53 -13.39
C CYS A 51 -9.63 -3.34 -12.57
N SER A 52 -10.34 -3.60 -11.47
CA SER A 52 -10.66 -2.54 -10.52
C SER A 52 -9.69 -2.54 -9.34
N THR A 53 -9.46 -1.35 -8.81
CA THR A 53 -8.75 -1.15 -7.55
C THR A 53 -9.62 -0.29 -6.65
N GLU A 54 -9.86 -0.74 -5.42
CA GLU A 54 -10.68 -0.04 -4.43
C GLU A 54 -9.97 -0.03 -3.08
N TRP A 55 -10.19 1.03 -2.30
CA TRP A 55 -9.71 1.13 -0.92
C TRP A 55 -10.89 1.22 0.04
N ASN A 56 -11.05 0.21 0.89
CA ASN A 56 -12.12 0.15 1.87
C ASN A 56 -11.57 0.42 3.27
N ILE A 57 -12.14 1.40 3.97
CA ILE A 57 -11.82 1.67 5.38
C ILE A 57 -12.82 0.93 6.26
N ILE A 58 -12.33 -0.01 7.06
CA ILE A 58 -13.14 -0.82 7.96
C ILE A 58 -12.60 -0.65 9.37
N ASN A 59 -13.26 0.20 10.15
CA ASN A 59 -12.81 0.61 11.49
C ASN A 59 -11.36 1.12 11.46
N ASP A 60 -10.44 0.44 12.14
CA ASP A 60 -9.02 0.79 12.26
C ASP A 60 -8.12 0.09 11.22
N THR A 61 -8.74 -0.54 10.21
CA THR A 61 -8.02 -1.25 9.13
C THR A 61 -8.39 -0.72 7.76
N ALA A 62 -7.46 -0.89 6.82
CA ALA A 62 -7.68 -0.61 5.41
C ALA A 62 -7.63 -1.91 4.62
N GLU A 63 -8.48 -2.04 3.61
CA GLU A 63 -8.41 -3.11 2.62
C GLU A 63 -8.17 -2.52 1.23
N ASN A 64 -7.19 -3.07 0.52
CA ASN A 64 -7.02 -2.82 -0.90
C ASN A 64 -7.53 -4.01 -1.68
N VAL A 65 -8.59 -3.80 -2.45
CA VAL A 65 -9.17 -4.81 -3.33
C VAL A 65 -8.66 -4.53 -4.74
N ASN A 66 -7.95 -5.48 -5.33
CA ASN A 66 -7.61 -5.50 -6.75
C ASN A 66 -8.39 -6.63 -7.41
N ASP A 67 -9.46 -6.30 -8.12
CA ASP A 67 -10.28 -7.28 -8.82
C ASP A 67 -9.94 -7.29 -10.30
N CYS A 68 -9.14 -8.28 -10.71
CA CYS A 68 -8.77 -8.52 -12.10
C CYS A 68 -9.42 -9.79 -12.65
N MET A 69 -10.54 -10.25 -12.08
CA MET A 69 -11.17 -11.52 -12.47
C MET A 69 -11.48 -11.57 -13.98
N ALA A 70 -11.90 -10.46 -14.56
CA ALA A 70 -12.21 -10.38 -15.98
C ALA A 70 -10.97 -10.48 -16.91
N VAL A 71 -9.76 -10.24 -16.40
CA VAL A 71 -8.51 -10.20 -17.19
C VAL A 71 -7.63 -11.40 -16.90
N SER A 72 -7.28 -11.60 -15.63
CA SER A 72 -6.33 -12.61 -15.16
C SER A 72 -7.00 -13.78 -14.44
N GLY A 73 -8.31 -13.66 -14.13
CA GLY A 73 -9.00 -14.64 -13.29
C GLY A 73 -8.52 -14.60 -11.84
N ILE A 74 -8.00 -13.46 -11.39
CA ILE A 74 -7.47 -13.30 -10.03
C ILE A 74 -8.05 -12.04 -9.39
N LYS A 75 -8.49 -12.18 -8.14
CA LYS A 75 -8.77 -11.08 -7.22
C LYS A 75 -7.81 -11.15 -6.04
N THR A 76 -7.30 -10.02 -5.60
CA THR A 76 -6.46 -9.92 -4.40
C THR A 76 -7.06 -8.91 -3.43
N VAL A 77 -7.16 -9.29 -2.17
CA VAL A 77 -7.55 -8.41 -1.06
C VAL A 77 -6.39 -8.36 -0.09
N SER A 78 -5.78 -7.20 0.06
CA SER A 78 -4.72 -6.96 1.04
C SER A 78 -5.30 -6.16 2.20
N THR A 79 -5.20 -6.68 3.41
CA THR A 79 -5.64 -5.99 4.63
C THR A 79 -4.44 -5.37 5.32
N PHE A 80 -4.61 -4.17 5.85
CA PHE A 80 -3.57 -3.39 6.49
C PHE A 80 -4.03 -2.84 7.84
N ASN A 81 -3.16 -2.89 8.84
CA ASN A 81 -3.19 -1.87 9.88
C ASN A 81 -2.68 -0.57 9.26
N TYR A 82 -3.33 0.56 9.55
CA TYR A 82 -2.89 1.85 9.08
C TYR A 82 -3.02 2.92 10.16
N SER A 83 -2.19 3.95 10.08
CA SER A 83 -2.29 5.12 10.94
C SER A 83 -1.67 6.34 10.27
N PHE A 84 -2.34 7.47 10.44
CA PHE A 84 -1.74 8.78 10.19
C PHE A 84 -1.09 9.28 11.48
N VAL A 85 0.21 9.60 11.42
CA VAL A 85 0.91 10.30 12.49
C VAL A 85 1.45 11.60 11.92
N GLY A 86 0.80 12.71 12.27
CA GLY A 86 0.95 13.94 11.49
C GLY A 86 0.48 13.70 10.06
N ASP A 87 1.30 14.11 9.09
CA ASP A 87 1.03 13.94 7.65
C ASP A 87 1.59 12.62 7.08
N VAL A 88 2.21 11.77 7.91
CA VAL A 88 2.81 10.51 7.46
C VAL A 88 1.80 9.36 7.64
N LEU A 89 1.51 8.67 6.55
CA LEU A 89 0.73 7.43 6.55
C LEU A 89 1.66 6.23 6.74
N PHE A 90 1.40 5.44 7.77
CA PHE A 90 2.06 4.16 8.01
C PHE A 90 1.08 3.02 7.69
N MET A 91 1.57 1.98 7.01
CA MET A 91 0.77 0.79 6.70
C MET A 91 1.57 -0.48 6.95
N GLN A 92 0.96 -1.44 7.66
CA GLN A 92 1.47 -2.79 7.88
C GLN A 92 0.51 -3.77 7.22
N THR A 93 0.98 -4.58 6.27
CA THR A 93 0.17 -5.65 5.69
C THR A 93 -0.05 -6.74 6.73
N THR A 94 -1.30 -7.05 7.06
CA THR A 94 -1.67 -8.07 8.03
C THR A 94 -2.21 -9.33 7.38
N SER A 95 -2.81 -9.23 6.20
CA SER A 95 -3.35 -10.38 5.47
C SER A 95 -3.34 -10.12 3.98
N ILE A 96 -3.13 -11.18 3.20
CA ILE A 96 -3.37 -11.19 1.75
C ILE A 96 -4.26 -12.38 1.44
N LEU A 97 -5.45 -12.12 0.89
CA LEU A 97 -6.34 -13.11 0.31
C LEU A 97 -6.25 -13.03 -1.21
N ILE A 98 -6.10 -14.18 -1.86
CA ILE A 98 -6.12 -14.33 -3.31
C ILE A 98 -7.26 -15.28 -3.65
N GLU A 99 -8.18 -14.84 -4.49
CA GLU A 99 -9.26 -15.66 -5.07
C GLU A 99 -8.97 -15.86 -6.57
N ASP A 100 -9.06 -17.10 -7.03
CA ASP A 100 -8.97 -17.43 -8.46
C ASP A 100 -10.35 -17.60 -9.12
N SER A 101 -10.38 -17.66 -10.45
CA SER A 101 -11.63 -17.77 -11.22
C SER A 101 -12.42 -19.06 -10.99
N ASP A 102 -11.78 -20.07 -10.39
CA ASP A 102 -12.44 -21.32 -10.01
C ASP A 102 -13.10 -21.22 -8.61
N GLY A 103 -12.93 -20.07 -7.93
CA GLY A 103 -13.45 -19.77 -6.61
C GLY A 103 -12.57 -20.30 -5.47
N ASN A 104 -11.33 -20.73 -5.77
CA ASN A 104 -10.41 -21.14 -4.71
C ASN A 104 -9.82 -19.91 -4.04
N THR A 105 -9.73 -19.96 -2.72
CA THR A 105 -9.14 -18.88 -1.91
C THR A 105 -7.87 -19.35 -1.23
N THR A 106 -6.80 -18.56 -1.35
CA THR A 106 -5.59 -18.71 -0.54
C THR A 106 -5.44 -17.48 0.35
N THR A 107 -5.32 -17.68 1.66
CA THR A 107 -5.06 -16.60 2.62
C THR A 107 -3.67 -16.78 3.21
N SER A 108 -2.90 -15.69 3.20
CA SER A 108 -1.60 -15.59 3.88
C SER A 108 -1.75 -14.61 5.04
N ASP A 109 -1.55 -15.11 6.26
CA ASP A 109 -1.46 -14.27 7.45
C ASP A 109 -0.05 -13.67 7.53
N MET A 110 0.00 -12.36 7.71
CA MET A 110 1.22 -11.56 7.79
C MET A 110 1.24 -10.71 9.07
N SER A 111 0.32 -10.90 10.02
CA SER A 111 0.20 -10.04 11.21
C SER A 111 1.45 -10.04 12.09
N ASP A 112 2.23 -11.13 12.05
CA ASP A 112 3.50 -11.26 12.79
C ASP A 112 4.63 -10.42 12.18
N ILE A 113 4.48 -9.92 10.95
CA ILE A 113 5.47 -9.08 10.27
C ILE A 113 5.22 -7.62 10.67
N THR A 114 6.00 -7.10 11.60
CA THR A 114 5.90 -5.73 12.15
C THR A 114 6.63 -4.68 11.32
N MET A 115 6.92 -4.99 10.06
CA MET A 115 7.57 -4.08 9.12
C MET A 115 6.51 -3.29 8.36
N CYS A 116 6.65 -1.96 8.35
CA CYS A 116 5.68 -1.07 7.73
C CYS A 116 6.25 -0.36 6.50
N ALA A 117 5.35 -0.01 5.58
CA ALA A 117 5.59 1.03 4.60
C ALA A 117 5.19 2.39 5.18
N ALA A 118 5.90 3.45 4.79
CA ALA A 118 5.56 4.82 5.14
C ALA A 118 5.40 5.66 3.87
N TYR A 119 4.38 6.51 3.87
CA TYR A 119 4.00 7.36 2.74
C TYR A 119 3.84 8.79 3.24
N VAL A 120 4.38 9.73 2.48
CA VAL A 120 4.31 11.18 2.78
C VAL A 120 3.72 11.89 1.57
N PRO A 121 2.84 12.90 1.72
CA PRO A 121 2.30 13.65 0.60
C PRO A 121 3.40 14.17 -0.33
N ARG A 122 3.19 14.00 -1.64
CA ARG A 122 4.23 14.24 -2.64
C ARG A 122 4.74 15.68 -2.67
N ASP A 123 3.85 16.62 -2.38
CA ASP A 123 4.14 18.06 -2.31
C ASP A 123 4.98 18.45 -1.08
N MET A 124 4.90 17.68 0.00
CA MET A 124 5.73 17.85 1.20
C MET A 124 7.11 17.20 1.05
N ALA A 125 7.16 16.00 0.47
CA ALA A 125 8.38 15.22 0.32
C ALA A 125 8.61 14.79 -1.13
N PRO A 126 9.15 15.64 -2.01
CA PRO A 126 9.31 15.31 -3.43
C PRO A 126 10.44 14.30 -3.73
N ASP A 127 11.26 13.93 -2.75
CA ASP A 127 12.41 13.04 -2.94
C ASP A 127 12.67 12.15 -1.71
N GLU A 128 13.64 11.24 -1.82
CA GLU A 128 14.01 10.32 -0.74
C GLU A 128 14.48 11.05 0.51
N SER A 129 15.27 12.12 0.37
CA SER A 129 15.84 12.83 1.51
C SER A 129 14.77 13.52 2.34
N SER A 130 13.82 14.18 1.68
CA SER A 130 12.67 14.81 2.32
C SER A 130 11.73 13.76 2.91
N TRP A 131 11.49 12.64 2.22
CA TRP A 131 10.70 11.53 2.76
C TRP A 131 11.30 10.95 4.04
N ILE A 132 12.61 10.64 4.07
CA ILE A 132 13.31 10.16 5.27
C ILE A 132 13.19 11.18 6.41
N SER A 133 13.29 12.48 6.10
CA SER A 133 13.17 13.55 7.09
C SER A 133 11.79 13.55 7.76
N GLU A 134 10.72 13.51 6.97
CA GLU A 134 9.34 13.53 7.48
C GLU A 134 9.01 12.26 8.29
N VAL A 135 9.43 11.08 7.81
CA VAL A 135 9.18 9.82 8.54
C VAL A 135 9.94 9.74 9.86
N ASN A 136 11.17 10.29 9.93
CA ASN A 136 11.95 10.34 11.17
C ASN A 136 11.52 11.47 12.13
N ALA A 137 10.72 12.43 11.67
CA ALA A 137 10.21 13.52 12.49
C ALA A 137 9.06 13.08 13.40
N VAL A 138 8.46 11.91 13.15
CA VAL A 138 7.29 11.41 13.86
C VAL A 138 7.58 10.09 14.59
N SER A 139 6.83 9.84 15.67
CA SER A 139 6.88 8.54 16.36
C SER A 139 6.09 7.50 15.56
N TRP A 140 6.71 6.36 15.25
CA TRP A 140 6.05 5.30 14.51
C TRP A 140 4.93 4.65 15.34
N PRO A 141 3.85 4.15 14.69
CA PRO A 141 2.83 3.35 15.37
C PRO A 141 3.43 2.13 16.06
N SER A 142 2.83 1.69 17.16
CA SER A 142 3.37 0.59 17.98
C SER A 142 3.45 -0.76 17.27
N TYR A 143 2.68 -0.95 16.19
CA TYR A 143 2.74 -2.14 15.35
C TYR A 143 3.88 -2.09 14.30
N CYS A 144 4.55 -0.95 14.14
CA CYS A 144 5.71 -0.77 13.27
C CYS A 144 7.00 -0.81 14.08
N THR A 145 7.76 -1.91 13.98
CA THR A 145 9.10 -2.01 14.57
C THR A 145 10.21 -1.62 13.60
N GLU A 146 9.91 -1.64 12.31
CA GLU A 146 10.82 -1.29 11.21
C GLU A 146 10.02 -0.56 10.12
N ILE A 147 10.63 0.44 9.49
CA ILE A 147 10.09 1.07 8.28
C ILE A 147 10.96 0.66 7.09
N LEU A 148 10.32 0.14 6.05
CA LEU A 148 10.98 -0.19 4.78
C LEU A 148 11.76 1.03 4.25
N GLY A 149 13.08 0.88 4.14
CA GLY A 149 13.95 1.92 3.59
C GLY A 149 14.56 2.88 4.60
N ILE A 150 14.21 2.76 5.89
CA ILE A 150 14.88 3.49 6.96
C ILE A 150 15.69 2.49 7.79
N SER A 151 17.00 2.62 7.74
CA SER A 151 17.87 1.87 8.65
C SER A 151 17.80 2.50 10.05
N THR A 152 17.33 1.72 11.03
CA THR A 152 17.39 2.07 12.46
C THR A 152 18.81 2.07 13.00
#